data_AF-A0A7C3R0F8-F1
#
_entry.id   AF-A0A7C3R0F8-F1
#
_cell.length_a   1.000
_cell.length_b   1.000
_cell.length_c   1.000
_cell.angle_alpha   90.00
_cell.angle_beta   90.00
_cell.angle_gamma   90.00
#
_symmetry.space_group_name_H-M   'P 1'
#
loop_
_entity.id
_entity.type
_entity.pdbx_description
1 polymer ?
#
loop_
_entity_poly.entity_id
_entity_poly.type
_entity_poly.pdbx_seq_one_letter_code
_entity_poly.pdbx_strand_id
1 'polypeptide(L)'
;MAQKGTPLSGDQLPPGGDRFFTVLIHYLRPIPEMGQVGPKHRAYLGEIFNKGFLVASGPLVPRTGGILWMRANSREEIERIVEGDPYAQAKIATFQILEFDPKTLLPALHP
;
A
#
# COMPACT_ATOMS: atom_id res chain seq x y z
N MET A 1 -8.44 6.82 -13.53
CA MET A 1 -9.40 6.83 -12.41
C MET A 1 -8.99 5.70 -11.48
N ALA A 2 -8.60 5.97 -10.24
CA ALA A 2 -8.60 4.88 -9.24
C ALA A 2 -10.04 4.37 -9.20
N GLN A 3 -10.25 3.06 -9.32
CA GLN A 3 -11.57 2.53 -9.04
C GLN A 3 -11.88 2.98 -7.62
N LYS A 4 -12.90 3.83 -7.45
CA LYS A 4 -13.53 4.02 -6.15
C LYS A 4 -14.12 2.65 -5.84
N GLY A 5 -13.32 1.77 -5.24
CA GLY A 5 -13.86 0.62 -4.55
C GLY A 5 -14.95 1.18 -3.64
N THR A 6 -16.14 0.58 -3.72
CA THR A 6 -17.22 0.87 -2.78
C THR A 6 -16.62 1.03 -1.39
N PRO A 7 -16.86 2.13 -0.66
CA PRO A 7 -16.30 2.28 0.67
C PRO A 7 -16.73 1.05 1.46
N LEU A 8 -15.77 0.19 1.81
CA LEU A 8 -16.01 -0.84 2.79
C LEU A 8 -16.49 -0.09 4.03
N SER A 9 -17.68 -0.42 4.52
CA SER A 9 -18.06 0.01 5.86
C SER A 9 -16.98 -0.50 6.83
N GLY A 10 -16.71 0.23 7.91
CA GLY A 10 -15.63 -0.11 8.85
C GLY A 10 -15.68 -1.57 9.35
N ASP A 11 -16.85 -2.20 9.30
CA ASP A 11 -17.09 -3.58 9.73
C ASP A 11 -16.74 -4.65 8.66
N GLN A 12 -16.23 -4.24 7.48
CA GLN A 12 -15.97 -5.13 6.34
C GLN A 12 -14.51 -5.16 5.89
N LEU A 13 -13.58 -4.55 6.64
CA LEU A 13 -12.16 -4.72 6.32
C LEU A 13 -11.82 -6.21 6.45
N PRO A 14 -11.18 -6.86 5.46
CA PRO A 14 -10.73 -8.23 5.65
C PRO A 14 -9.77 -8.26 6.84
N PRO A 15 -9.76 -9.33 7.65
CA PRO A 15 -8.80 -9.45 8.74
C PRO A 15 -7.38 -9.39 8.15
N GLY A 16 -6.70 -8.27 8.38
CA GLY A 16 -5.27 -8.13 8.16
C GLY A 16 -4.51 -8.62 9.39
N GLY A 17 -3.18 -8.71 9.31
CA GLY A 17 -2.39 -9.07 10.49
C GLY A 17 -2.41 -7.98 11.59
N ASP A 18 -1.82 -8.31 12.73
CA ASP A 18 -1.90 -7.50 13.95
C ASP A 18 -0.84 -6.38 14.03
N ARG A 19 0.08 -6.31 13.07
CA ARG A 19 1.16 -5.31 13.03
C ARG A 19 0.92 -4.30 11.92
N PHE A 20 1.30 -3.05 12.19
CA PHE A 20 1.05 -1.92 11.30
C PHE A 20 2.33 -1.45 10.62
N PHE A 21 2.21 -1.18 9.32
CA PHE A 21 3.33 -0.75 8.49
C PHE A 21 2.94 0.44 7.63
N THR A 22 3.90 1.33 7.42
CA THR A 22 3.86 2.37 6.41
C THR A 22 4.96 2.07 5.40
N VAL A 23 4.58 1.89 4.14
CA VAL A 23 5.52 1.78 3.04
C VAL A 23 5.56 3.09 2.29
N LEU A 24 6.71 3.76 2.31
CA LEU A 24 6.96 4.94 1.49
C LEU A 24 7.54 4.50 0.15
N ILE A 25 6.91 4.93 -0.94
CA ILE A 25 7.37 4.72 -2.31
C ILE A 25 7.99 6.02 -2.79
N HIS A 26 9.23 5.99 -3.25
CA HIS A 26 9.88 7.13 -3.91
C HIS A 26 10.12 6.84 -5.38
N TYR A 27 9.66 7.72 -6.26
CA TYR A 27 9.83 7.53 -7.70
C TYR A 27 11.27 7.82 -8.11
N LEU A 28 11.86 6.92 -8.90
CA LEU A 28 13.17 7.09 -9.52
C LEU A 28 13.07 7.66 -10.94
N ARG A 29 11.87 7.71 -11.50
CA ARG A 29 11.59 8.15 -12.87
C ARG A 29 10.57 9.28 -12.91
N PRO A 30 10.58 10.12 -13.97
CA PRO A 30 9.57 11.14 -14.19
C PRO A 30 8.14 10.57 -14.26
N ILE A 31 7.16 11.39 -13.89
CA ILE A 31 5.73 11.00 -13.86
C ILE A 31 5.20 10.37 -15.16
N PRO A 32 5.57 10.84 -16.38
CA PRO A 32 5.13 10.19 -17.61
C PRO A 32 5.57 8.72 -17.71
N GLU A 33 6.79 8.39 -17.29
CA GLU A 33 7.30 7.01 -17.29
C GLU A 33 6.61 6.16 -16.23
N MET A 34 6.42 6.71 -15.02
CA MET A 34 5.63 6.07 -13.97
C MET A 34 4.20 5.76 -14.45
N GLY A 35 3.64 6.66 -15.26
CA GLY A 35 2.31 6.54 -15.84
C GLY A 35 2.11 5.29 -16.71
N GLN A 36 3.16 4.78 -17.34
CA GLN A 36 3.11 3.57 -18.18
C GLN A 36 2.90 2.30 -17.34
N VAL A 37 3.47 2.24 -16.13
CA VAL A 37 3.33 1.11 -15.20
C VAL A 37 2.18 1.31 -14.21
N GLY A 38 1.74 2.56 -14.03
CA GLY A 38 0.72 2.95 -13.06
C GLY A 38 -0.60 2.15 -13.09
N PRO A 39 -1.15 1.75 -14.26
CA PRO A 39 -2.33 0.88 -14.31
C PRO A 39 -2.11 -0.48 -13.64
N LYS A 40 -0.95 -1.12 -13.88
CA LYS A 40 -0.60 -2.41 -13.27
C LYS A 40 -0.43 -2.27 -11.77
N HIS A 41 0.28 -1.23 -11.34
CA HIS A 41 0.46 -0.92 -9.92
C HIS A 41 -0.89 -0.74 -9.21
N ARG A 42 -1.83 0.03 -9.78
CA ARG A 42 -3.17 0.20 -9.20
C ARG A 42 -3.99 -1.08 -9.14
N ALA A 43 -3.87 -1.97 -10.14
CA ALA A 43 -4.53 -3.27 -10.11
C ALA A 43 -3.97 -4.12 -8.96
N TYR A 44 -2.64 -4.16 -8.82
CA TYR A 44 -1.96 -4.85 -7.72
C TYR A 44 -2.39 -4.33 -6.34
N LEU A 45 -2.49 -3.00 -6.16
CA LEU A 45 -3.01 -2.40 -4.92
C LEU A 45 -4.44 -2.87 -4.59
N GLY A 46 -5.29 -3.05 -5.61
CA GLY A 46 -6.64 -3.60 -5.42
C GLY A 46 -6.62 -5.06 -4.95
N GLU A 47 -5.72 -5.88 -5.47
CA GLU A 47 -5.57 -7.27 -5.04
C GLU A 47 -5.12 -7.38 -3.58
N ILE A 48 -4.11 -6.61 -3.16
CA ILE A 48 -3.62 -6.66 -1.78
C ILE A 48 -4.60 -6.01 -0.80
N PHE A 49 -5.41 -5.05 -1.26
CA PHE A 49 -6.54 -4.51 -0.49
C PHE A 49 -7.60 -5.57 -0.23
N ASN A 50 -8.01 -6.31 -1.27
CA ASN A 50 -8.99 -7.39 -1.13
C ASN A 50 -8.47 -8.55 -0.24
N LYS A 51 -7.15 -8.70 -0.12
CA LYS A 51 -6.50 -9.67 0.78
C LYS A 51 -6.34 -9.17 2.22
N GLY A 52 -6.73 -7.94 2.54
CA GLY A 52 -6.64 -7.36 3.89
C GLY A 52 -5.29 -6.75 4.25
N PHE A 53 -4.31 -6.73 3.34
CA PHE A 53 -2.98 -6.17 3.63
C PHE A 53 -2.93 -4.65 3.57
N LEU A 54 -3.79 -4.02 2.75
CA LEU A 54 -3.77 -2.58 2.52
C LEU A 54 -4.96 -1.91 3.22
N VAL A 55 -4.68 -0.97 4.11
CA VAL A 55 -5.70 -0.15 4.79
C VAL A 55 -5.97 1.12 3.99
N ALA A 56 -4.91 1.79 3.52
CA ALA A 56 -5.00 2.97 2.69
C ALA A 56 -3.81 3.10 1.74
N SER A 57 -3.99 3.77 0.60
CA SER A 57 -2.88 4.17 -0.26
C SER A 57 -3.16 5.47 -0.98
N GLY A 58 -2.09 6.17 -1.39
CA GLY A 58 -2.23 7.38 -2.18
C GLY A 58 -0.88 7.97 -2.61
N PRO A 59 -0.90 8.90 -3.59
CA PRO A 59 0.31 9.64 -3.96
C PRO A 59 0.74 10.60 -2.84
N LEU A 60 2.03 10.85 -2.74
CA LEU A 60 2.54 12.00 -1.97
C LEU A 60 2.07 13.31 -2.60
N VAL A 61 2.05 14.39 -1.80
CA VAL A 61 1.80 15.76 -2.26
C VAL A 61 3.01 16.61 -1.84
N PRO A 62 3.89 17.03 -2.77
CA PRO A 62 3.83 16.84 -4.22
C PRO A 62 4.02 15.38 -4.65
N ARG A 63 3.57 15.05 -5.88
CA ARG A 63 3.59 13.68 -6.43
C ARG A 63 5.01 13.22 -6.79
N THR A 64 5.80 12.89 -5.78
CA THR A 64 7.17 12.35 -5.89
C THR A 64 7.23 10.87 -5.52
N GLY A 65 6.08 10.27 -5.22
CA GLY A 65 6.00 8.96 -4.60
C GLY A 65 4.57 8.61 -4.18
N GLY A 66 4.47 7.67 -3.24
CA GLY A 66 3.21 7.27 -2.63
C GLY A 66 3.41 6.71 -1.22
N ILE A 67 2.30 6.59 -0.50
CA ILE A 67 2.24 5.93 0.80
C ILE A 67 1.30 4.75 0.68
N LEU A 68 1.71 3.61 1.22
CA LEU A 68 0.84 2.47 1.52
C LEU A 68 0.79 2.32 3.05
N TRP A 69 -0.41 2.34 3.62
CA TRP A 69 -0.63 2.01 5.02
C TRP A 69 -1.22 0.61 5.12
N MET A 70 -0.53 -0.28 5.81
CA MET A 70 -0.68 -1.71 5.67
C MET A 70 -0.74 -2.44 7.02
N ARG A 71 -1.34 -3.63 6.99
CA ARG A 71 -1.40 -4.59 8.10
C ARG A 71 -0.85 -5.94 7.66
N ALA A 72 -0.01 -6.55 8.50
CA ALA A 72 0.57 -7.87 8.25
C ALA A 72 0.98 -8.54 9.57
N ASN A 73 1.27 -9.84 9.54
CA ASN A 73 1.75 -10.58 10.70
C ASN A 73 3.26 -10.40 10.90
N SER A 74 3.98 -10.02 9.84
CA SER A 74 5.42 -9.83 9.89
C SER A 74 5.94 -8.85 8.84
N ARG A 75 7.17 -8.37 9.04
CA ARG A 75 7.85 -7.50 8.07
C ARG A 75 8.12 -8.23 6.76
N GLU A 76 8.43 -9.52 6.82
CA GLU A 76 8.74 -10.37 5.67
C GLU A 76 7.52 -10.54 4.74
N GLU A 77 6.29 -10.47 5.26
CA GLU A 77 5.09 -10.41 4.42
C GLU A 77 5.02 -9.11 3.62
N ILE A 78 5.32 -7.97 4.27
CA ILE A 78 5.36 -6.66 3.59
C ILE A 78 6.48 -6.62 2.55
N GLU A 79 7.65 -7.18 2.84
CA GLU A 79 8.76 -7.27 1.88
C GLU A 79 8.35 -8.04 0.62
N ARG A 80 7.71 -9.21 0.77
CA ARG A 80 7.20 -9.98 -0.38
C ARG A 80 6.13 -9.21 -1.18
N ILE A 81 5.27 -8.46 -0.51
CA ILE A 81 4.27 -7.61 -1.18
C ILE A 81 4.97 -6.49 -1.96
N VAL A 82 5.98 -5.85 -1.37
CA VAL A 82 6.77 -4.81 -2.05
C VAL A 82 7.52 -5.37 -3.25
N GLU A 83 8.13 -6.54 -3.14
CA GLU A 83 8.80 -7.24 -4.26
C GLU A 83 7.84 -7.60 -5.40
N GLY A 84 6.57 -7.86 -5.08
CA GLY A 84 5.50 -8.11 -6.04
C GLY A 84 4.97 -6.86 -6.74
N ASP A 85 5.28 -5.65 -6.25
CA ASP A 85 4.76 -4.41 -6.83
C ASP A 85 5.32 -4.17 -8.24
N PRO A 86 4.48 -3.87 -9.25
CA PRO A 86 4.93 -3.54 -10.59
C PRO A 86 5.99 -2.43 -10.68
N TYR A 87 5.98 -1.46 -9.76
CA TYR A 87 7.03 -0.42 -9.69
C TYR A 87 8.37 -0.99 -9.19
N ALA A 88 8.36 -1.95 -8.26
CA ALA A 88 9.56 -2.64 -7.79
C ALA A 88 10.14 -3.55 -8.88
N GLN A 89 9.29 -4.35 -9.52
CA GLN A 89 9.69 -5.24 -10.62
C GLN A 89 10.30 -4.47 -11.80
N ALA A 90 9.73 -3.30 -12.13
CA ALA A 90 10.26 -2.42 -13.16
C ALA A 90 11.48 -1.60 -12.71
N LYS A 91 11.87 -1.66 -11.43
CA LYS A 91 12.98 -0.89 -10.84
C LYS A 91 12.86 0.62 -11.06
N ILE A 92 11.64 1.15 -10.97
CA ILE A 92 11.33 2.59 -11.19
C ILE A 92 10.96 3.32 -9.91
N ALA A 93 10.95 2.64 -8.77
CA ALA A 93 10.76 3.23 -7.46
C ALA A 93 11.61 2.52 -6.40
N THR A 94 11.93 3.22 -5.32
CA THR A 94 12.43 2.63 -4.07
C THR A 94 11.34 2.59 -3.02
N PHE A 95 11.49 1.68 -2.07
CA PHE A 95 10.51 1.41 -1.04
C PHE A 95 11.19 1.45 0.33
N GLN A 96 10.59 2.16 1.28
CA GLN A 96 11.00 2.17 2.68
C GLN A 96 9.88 1.61 3.54
N ILE A 97 10.15 0.50 4.22
CA ILE A 97 9.18 -0.18 5.08
C ILE A 97 9.40 0.27 6.52
N LEU A 98 8.43 1.00 7.07
CA LEU A 98 8.40 1.48 8.45
C LEU A 98 7.36 0.68 9.23
N GLU A 99 7.78 0.05 10.31
CA GLU A 99 6.85 -0.60 11.23
C GLU A 99 6.55 0.34 12.39
N PHE A 100 5.31 0.34 12.87
CA PHE A 100 4.96 1.08 14.07
C PHE A 100 3.87 0.39 14.89
N ASP A 101 3.82 0.73 16.17
CA ASP A 101 2.86 0.22 17.15
C ASP A 101 1.87 1.36 17.50
N PRO A 102 0.67 1.38 16.89
CA PRO A 102 -0.31 2.43 17.13
C PRO A 102 -0.87 2.34 18.55
N LYS A 103 -0.71 3.41 19.34
CA LYS A 103 -1.34 3.54 20.67
C LYS A 103 -2.75 4.10 20.64
N THR A 104 -3.15 4.62 19.49
CA THR A 104 -4.51 5.12 19.25
C THR A 104 -4.89 4.71 17.84
N LEU A 105 -6.00 3.99 17.74
CA LEU A 105 -6.49 3.43 16.50
C LEU A 105 -8.01 3.55 16.45
N LEU A 106 -8.58 3.60 15.25
CA LEU A 106 -10.03 3.47 15.10
C LEU A 106 -10.46 2.07 15.55
N PRO A 107 -11.61 1.91 16.23
CA PRO A 107 -12.10 0.60 16.66
C PRO A 107 -12.21 -0.42 15.51
N ALA A 108 -12.61 0.04 14.32
CA ALA A 108 -12.72 -0.78 13.11
C ALA A 108 -11.38 -1.37 12.60
N LEU A 109 -10.25 -0.90 13.13
CA LEU A 109 -8.92 -1.38 12.76
C LEU A 109 -8.27 -2.20 13.87
N HIS A 110 -8.92 -2.36 15.02
CA HIS A 110 -8.45 -3.29 16.05
C HIS A 110 -8.44 -4.72 15.46
N PRO A 111 -7.46 -5.55 15.83
CA PRO A 111 -7.44 -6.95 15.46
C PRO A 111 -8.62 -7.73 16.07
#